data_AF-A0A5Q4T1G4-F1
#
_entry.id   AF-A0A5Q4T1G4-F1
#
_cell.length_a   1.000
_cell.length_b   1.000
_cell.length_c   1.000
_cell.angle_alpha   90.00
_cell.angle_beta   90.00
_cell.angle_gamma   90.00
#
_symmetry.space_group_name_H-M   'P 1'
#
loop_
_entity.id
_entity.type
_entity.pdbx_description
1 polymer ?
#
loop_
_entity_poly.entity_id
_entity_poly.type
_entity_poly.pdbx_seq_one_letter_code
_entity_poly.pdbx_strand_id
1 'polypeptide(L)'
;MRTPDPRTLTRIPPVVTFASGAQLLVRLKLVRSMSKEGVRRLSLHPDWPFGPDRPHPYWSLANAEVMETEPFLAFFEKNPVTGRGPDKGPRARPRGGP
;
A
#
# COMPACT_ATOMS: atom_id res chain seq x y z
N MET A 1 -11.14 16.10 -9.30
CA MET A 1 -11.11 14.85 -8.52
C MET A 1 -11.78 13.77 -9.37
N ARG A 2 -11.08 12.69 -9.74
CA ARG A 2 -11.68 11.62 -10.55
C ARG A 2 -12.44 10.70 -9.60
N THR A 3 -13.76 10.82 -9.58
CA THR A 3 -14.63 9.96 -8.77
C THR A 3 -14.44 8.52 -9.25
N PRO A 4 -14.04 7.56 -8.39
CA PRO A 4 -13.94 6.17 -8.79
C PRO A 4 -15.34 5.62 -9.13
N ASP A 5 -15.45 4.90 -10.25
CA ASP A 5 -16.71 4.38 -10.75
C ASP A 5 -17.28 3.29 -9.79
N PRO A 6 -18.56 3.38 -9.39
CA PRO A 6 -19.19 2.45 -8.43
C PRO A 6 -19.28 1.00 -8.92
N ARG A 7 -19.08 0.71 -10.21
CA ARG A 7 -19.06 -0.66 -10.74
C ARG A 7 -17.69 -1.33 -10.61
N THR A 8 -16.64 -0.54 -10.44
CA THR A 8 -15.30 -1.04 -10.05
C THR A 8 -15.14 -1.20 -8.53
N LEU A 9 -16.14 -0.77 -7.75
CA LEU A 9 -16.14 -0.79 -6.29
C LEU A 9 -16.51 -2.16 -5.67
N THR A 10 -16.76 -3.20 -6.47
CA THR A 10 -17.03 -4.56 -5.98
C THR A 10 -15.98 -5.59 -6.37
N ARG A 11 -15.24 -5.39 -7.47
CA ARG A 11 -14.21 -6.34 -7.91
C ARG A 11 -12.86 -6.03 -7.28
N ILE A 12 -12.20 -7.03 -6.71
CA ILE A 12 -10.79 -6.93 -6.31
C ILE A 12 -9.98 -6.85 -7.62
N PRO A 13 -9.17 -5.80 -7.83
CA PRO A 13 -8.38 -5.69 -9.05
C PRO A 13 -7.34 -6.83 -9.07
N PRO A 14 -6.99 -7.40 -10.24
CA PRO A 14 -5.98 -8.46 -10.32
C PRO A 14 -4.58 -7.98 -9.93
N VAL A 15 -4.32 -6.67 -10.11
CA VAL A 15 -3.07 -6.04 -9.72
C VAL A 15 -3.29 -4.69 -9.04
N VAL A 16 -2.31 -4.30 -8.23
CA VAL A 16 -2.29 -3.05 -7.48
C VAL A 16 -0.92 -2.38 -7.54
N THR A 17 -0.92 -1.05 -7.63
CA THR A 17 0.24 -0.22 -7.28
C THR A 17 0.34 -0.07 -5.75
N PHE A 18 1.44 0.47 -5.24
CA PHE A 18 1.55 0.84 -3.81
C PHE A 18 0.39 1.74 -3.33
N ALA A 19 -0.05 2.68 -4.17
CA ALA A 19 -1.11 3.62 -3.80
C ALA A 19 -2.49 2.96 -3.82
N SER A 20 -2.81 2.17 -4.85
CA SER A 20 -4.09 1.47 -4.94
C SER A 20 -4.17 0.29 -3.97
N GLY A 21 -3.05 -0.39 -3.69
CA GLY A 21 -2.94 -1.44 -2.69
C GLY A 21 -3.24 -0.92 -1.28
N ALA A 22 -2.70 0.25 -0.92
CA ALA A 22 -3.03 0.91 0.34
C ALA A 22 -4.54 1.15 0.49
N GLN A 23 -5.21 1.65 -0.56
CA GLN A 23 -6.66 1.85 -0.55
C GLN A 23 -7.42 0.52 -0.48
N LEU A 24 -6.94 -0.52 -1.16
CA LEU A 24 -7.56 -1.84 -1.16
C LEU A 24 -7.54 -2.46 0.25
N LEU A 25 -6.41 -2.37 0.98
CA LEU A 25 -6.30 -2.89 2.34
C LEU A 25 -7.31 -2.26 3.30
N VAL A 26 -7.50 -0.94 3.21
CA VAL A 26 -8.49 -0.22 4.02
C VAL A 26 -9.91 -0.61 3.61
N ARG A 27 -10.18 -0.72 2.31
CA ARG A 27 -11.48 -1.14 1.78
C ARG A 27 -11.87 -2.56 2.22
N LEU A 28 -10.90 -3.48 2.28
CA LEU A 28 -11.08 -4.85 2.76
C LEU A 28 -11.06 -4.95 4.29
N LYS A 29 -10.90 -3.84 5.01
CA LYS A 29 -10.80 -3.78 6.48
C LYS A 29 -9.65 -4.62 7.07
N LEU A 30 -8.63 -4.93 6.28
CA LEU A 30 -7.41 -5.59 6.75
C LEU A 30 -6.58 -4.65 7.62
N VAL A 31 -6.68 -3.34 7.37
CA VAL A 31 -6.01 -2.28 8.15
C VAL A 31 -6.96 -1.11 8.34
N ARG A 32 -6.83 -0.39 9.47
CA ARG A 32 -7.65 0.81 9.76
C ARG A 32 -7.30 2.00 8.85
N SER A 33 -6.02 2.15 8.52
CA SER A 33 -5.50 3.21 7.65
C SER A 33 -4.17 2.77 7.06
N MET A 34 -3.95 3.06 5.78
CA MET A 34 -2.70 2.78 5.09
C MET A 34 -2.43 3.86 4.05
N SER A 35 -1.18 4.29 3.97
CA SER A 35 -0.70 5.23 2.95
C SER A 35 0.24 4.55 1.98
N LYS A 36 0.42 5.11 0.78
CA LYS A 36 1.41 4.65 -0.21
C LYS A 36 2.80 4.46 0.44
N GLU A 37 3.25 5.45 1.20
CA GLU A 37 4.55 5.40 1.89
C GLU A 37 4.58 4.34 3.00
N GLY A 38 3.45 4.07 3.65
CA GLY A 38 3.32 2.96 4.60
C GLY A 38 3.55 1.61 3.94
N VAL A 39 2.92 1.37 2.77
CA VAL A 39 3.14 0.13 1.99
C VAL A 39 4.59 0.08 1.48
N ARG A 40 5.14 1.20 1.01
CA ARG A 40 6.54 1.27 0.57
C ARG A 40 7.53 1.00 1.71
N ARG A 41 7.20 1.34 2.95
CA ARG A 41 8.02 0.97 4.11
C ARG A 41 7.93 -0.51 4.40
N LEU A 42 6.75 -1.11 4.25
CA LEU A 42 6.54 -2.55 4.41
C LEU A 42 7.21 -3.36 3.30
N SER A 43 7.44 -2.79 2.12
CA SER A 43 8.20 -3.47 1.07
C SER A 43 9.68 -3.71 1.41
N LEU A 44 10.17 -3.12 2.50
CA LEU A 44 11.49 -3.40 3.05
C LEU A 44 11.48 -4.60 4.03
N HIS A 45 10.31 -5.16 4.33
CA HIS A 45 10.19 -6.29 5.25
C HIS A 45 10.86 -7.53 4.65
N PRO A 46 11.58 -8.34 5.46
CA PRO A 46 12.26 -9.55 4.97
C PRO A 46 11.31 -10.55 4.33
N ASP A 47 10.06 -10.66 4.79
CA ASP A 47 9.03 -11.52 4.20
C ASP A 47 8.22 -10.88 3.06
N TRP A 48 8.61 -9.70 2.60
CA TRP A 48 7.90 -9.05 1.51
C TRP A 48 7.99 -9.89 0.22
N PRO A 49 6.86 -10.25 -0.41
CA PRO A 49 6.85 -11.22 -1.50
C PRO A 49 7.24 -10.63 -2.86
N PHE A 50 7.40 -9.30 -2.97
CA PHE A 50 7.67 -8.63 -4.25
C PHE A 50 9.08 -8.07 -4.40
N GLY A 51 9.68 -8.24 -5.57
CA GLY A 51 11.03 -7.75 -5.87
C GLY A 51 11.73 -8.54 -6.97
N PRO A 52 12.89 -8.05 -7.45
CA PRO A 52 13.67 -8.73 -8.49
C PRO A 52 14.13 -10.13 -8.06
N ASP A 53 14.44 -10.32 -6.77
CA ASP A 53 14.91 -11.58 -6.18
C ASP A 53 13.85 -12.25 -5.30
N ARG A 54 12.56 -11.97 -5.53
CA ARG A 54 11.44 -12.46 -4.73
C ARG A 54 10.49 -13.32 -5.57
N PRO A 55 9.61 -14.11 -4.94
CA PRO A 55 8.70 -15.00 -5.67
C PRO A 55 7.80 -14.28 -6.69
N HIS A 56 7.47 -13.00 -6.45
CA HIS A 56 6.65 -12.21 -7.35
C HIS A 56 7.43 -10.97 -7.85
N PRO A 57 7.72 -10.85 -9.15
CA PRO A 57 8.37 -9.65 -9.68
C PRO A 57 7.41 -8.46 -9.72
N TYR A 58 7.96 -7.24 -9.65
CA TYR A 58 7.23 -6.06 -10.07
C TYR A 58 7.12 -6.05 -11.59
N TRP A 59 5.99 -5.59 -12.13
CA TRP A 59 5.84 -5.40 -13.56
C TRP A 59 5.15 -4.08 -13.89
N SER A 60 5.36 -3.60 -15.11
CA SER A 60 4.85 -2.30 -15.54
C SER A 60 3.48 -2.44 -16.18
N LEU A 61 2.51 -1.71 -15.67
CA LEU A 61 1.21 -1.53 -16.32
C LEU A 61 1.02 -0.07 -16.70
N ALA A 62 0.95 0.19 -18.01
CA ALA A 62 1.00 1.53 -18.60
C ALA A 62 2.25 2.31 -18.18
N ASN A 63 2.14 3.12 -17.12
CA ASN A 63 3.22 3.99 -16.61
C ASN A 63 3.51 3.78 -15.11
N ALA A 64 3.03 2.69 -14.52
CA ALA A 64 3.22 2.42 -13.09
C ALA A 64 3.67 0.98 -12.85
N GLU A 65 4.53 0.82 -11.85
CA GLU A 65 4.87 -0.50 -11.32
C GLU A 65 3.71 -1.05 -10.48
N VAL A 66 3.32 -2.28 -10.80
CA VAL A 66 2.24 -3.00 -10.17
C VAL A 66 2.73 -4.30 -9.54
N MET A 67 1.93 -4.76 -8.59
CA MET A 67 2.06 -6.00 -7.83
C MET A 67 0.79 -6.81 -8.03
N GLU A 68 0.92 -8.14 -8.06
CA GLU A 68 -0.23 -9.03 -8.06
C GLU A 68 -1.02 -8.90 -6.75
N THR A 69 -2.34 -8.81 -6.85
CA THR A 69 -3.17 -8.53 -5.67
C THR A 69 -3.25 -9.70 -4.70
N GLU A 70 -3.30 -10.94 -5.20
CA GLU A 70 -3.39 -12.13 -4.34
C GLU A 70 -2.20 -12.28 -3.38
N PRO A 71 -0.94 -12.32 -3.84
CA PRO A 71 0.22 -12.40 -2.94
C PRO A 71 0.36 -11.14 -2.08
N PHE A 72 -0.11 -9.99 -2.57
CA PHE A 72 -0.15 -8.77 -1.79
C PHE A 72 -1.09 -8.92 -0.60
N LEU A 73 -2.33 -9.34 -0.80
CA LEU A 73 -3.28 -9.55 0.30
C LEU A 73 -2.81 -10.65 1.26
N ALA A 74 -2.31 -11.77 0.72
CA ALA A 74 -1.81 -12.88 1.52
C ALA A 74 -0.67 -12.45 2.48
N PHE A 75 0.19 -11.51 2.08
CA PHE A 75 1.21 -10.96 2.97
C PHE A 75 0.60 -10.25 4.18
N PHE A 76 -0.43 -9.41 3.98
CA PHE A 76 -1.10 -8.66 5.06
C PHE A 76 -2.02 -9.53 5.92
N GLU A 77 -2.56 -10.62 5.36
CA GLU A 77 -3.29 -11.62 6.15
C GLU A 77 -2.36 -12.38 7.09
N LYS A 78 -1.13 -12.72 6.64
CA LYS A 78 -0.11 -13.38 7.47
C LYS A 78 0.59 -12.44 8.44
N ASN A 79 0.79 -11.19 8.03
CA ASN A 79 1.49 -10.16 8.80
C ASN A 79 0.52 -8.99 9.07
N PRO A 80 -0.44 -9.17 10.00
CA PRO A 80 -1.38 -8.10 10.33
C PRO A 80 -0.60 -6.89 10.85
N VAL A 81 -0.84 -5.73 10.24
CA VAL A 81 -0.18 -4.48 10.66
C VAL A 81 -0.85 -3.99 11.96
N THR A 82 -0.45 -4.58 13.08
CA THR A 82 -0.92 -4.23 14.43
C THR A 82 -0.11 -3.06 14.96
N GLY A 83 -0.43 -1.86 14.49
CA GLY A 83 0.21 -0.65 15.01
C GLY A 83 -0.18 0.58 14.21
N ARG A 84 -0.54 1.66 14.93
CA ARG A 84 -0.54 3.01 14.36
C ARG A 84 0.80 3.18 13.65
N GLY A 85 0.80 3.28 12.31
CA GLY A 85 1.86 4.02 11.64
C GLY A 85 2.03 5.34 12.39
N PRO A 86 3.27 5.79 12.65
CA PRO A 86 3.54 6.83 13.62
C PRO A 86 2.54 7.95 13.43
N ASP A 87 1.83 8.26 14.52
CA ASP A 87 1.02 9.45 14.62
C ASP A 87 1.83 10.55 13.95
N LYS A 88 1.31 11.11 12.85
CA LYS A 88 1.94 12.27 12.22
C LYS A 88 1.80 13.38 13.25
N GLY A 89 2.71 13.41 14.22
CA GLY A 89 2.91 14.54 15.09
C GLY A 89 3.01 15.77 14.19
N PRO A 90 2.34 16.88 14.54
CA PRO A 90 2.27 18.05 13.70
C PRO A 90 3.69 18.44 13.29
N ARG A 91 3.90 18.56 11.98
CA ARG A 91 5.18 18.97 11.38
C ARG A 91 5.55 20.31 12.01
N ALA A 92 6.45 20.29 12.99
CA ALA A 92 6.98 21.51 13.58
C ALA A 92 7.68 22.28 12.45
N ARG A 93 7.08 23.39 12.01
CA ARG A 93 7.75 24.39 11.19
C ARG A 93 9.00 24.80 11.97
N PRO A 94 10.23 24.68 11.44
CA PRO A 94 11.32 25.45 12.01
C PRO A 94 10.97 26.91 11.75
N ARG A 95 10.55 27.59 12.81
CA ARG A 95 10.43 29.05 12.84
C ARG A 95 11.88 29.55 12.90
N GLY A 96 12.49 29.76 11.73
CA GLY A 96 13.74 30.50 11.65
C GLY A 96 13.50 31.92 12.13
N GLY A 97 14.14 32.29 13.24
CA GLY A 97 14.62 33.67 13.48
C GLY A 97 15.98 33.85 12.80
N PRO A 98 16.71 34.95 13.02
CA PRO A 98 16.49 36.04 13.99
C PRO A 98 15.60 37.19 13.48
#